data_AF-A0A212RL01-F1
#
_entry.id   AF-A0A212RL01-F1
#
_cell.length_a   1.000
_cell.length_b   1.000
_cell.length_c   1.000
_cell.angle_alpha   90.00
_cell.angle_beta   90.00
_cell.angle_gamma   90.00
#
_symmetry.space_group_name_H-M   'P 1'
#
loop_
_entity.id
_entity.type
_entity.pdbx_description
1 polymer ?
#
loop_
_entity_poly.entity_id
_entity_poly.type
_entity_poly.pdbx_seq_one_letter_code
_entity_poly.pdbx_strand_id
1 'polypeptide(L)'
;MNPVGMEGVMIGYAEPFPRIPEGPPAIMVGVAQLDPSFPRAADRVIMIAEAATMPTVCLRFRFEEHPKIRALMEACADIQRQAVDYALENGKTATFTLIKALYPSLRDQHPDLHSVWVQSAVRAGAAVVHSFRNRQRKGKTQLQKPEIRRPFVYVRRDLLRIEWDGETLTLTFPLSPHDPDPIVLTFRPHHKYRRLLDEWKAGRAKMGEPTLTAHSLSIPLKFPDPIPYEPEGVIGIDSHEGNLTAFVTSTSE
;
A
#
# COMPACT_ATOMS: atom_id res chain seq x y z
N MET A 1 30.46 26.09 -1.08
CA MET A 1 29.87 25.44 0.11
C MET A 1 28.42 25.88 0.19
N ASN A 2 27.50 25.01 -0.23
CA ASN A 2 26.05 25.19 -0.15
C ASN A 2 25.46 23.86 0.34
N PRO A 3 24.68 23.82 1.41
CA PRO A 3 23.81 22.69 1.68
C PRO A 3 22.48 22.89 0.95
N VAL A 4 22.15 21.95 0.06
CA VAL A 4 20.86 21.82 -0.61
C VAL A 4 19.88 21.21 0.39
N GLY A 5 18.93 22.00 0.88
CA GLY A 5 17.82 21.55 1.71
C GLY A 5 16.77 20.82 0.88
N MET A 6 16.45 19.59 1.27
CA MET A 6 15.33 18.81 0.73
C MET A 6 14.00 19.43 1.13
N GLU A 7 13.20 19.84 0.15
CA GLU A 7 11.77 20.10 0.33
C GLU A 7 11.02 18.77 0.56
N GLY A 8 10.55 18.58 1.78
CA GLY A 8 9.57 17.55 2.12
C GLY A 8 8.16 18.11 1.97
N VAL A 9 7.41 17.63 0.98
CA VAL A 9 5.98 17.91 0.85
C VAL A 9 5.24 17.12 1.94
N MET A 10 4.80 17.83 2.98
CA MET A 10 3.88 17.36 4.01
C MET A 10 2.45 17.39 3.45
N ILE A 11 1.88 16.23 3.14
CA ILE A 11 0.44 16.10 2.87
C ILE A 11 -0.25 15.90 4.23
N GLY A 12 -0.92 16.94 4.71
CA GLY A 12 -1.74 16.90 5.91
C GLY A 12 -2.91 15.93 5.74
N TYR A 13 -3.11 15.04 6.71
CA TYR A 13 -4.32 14.22 6.83
C TYR A 13 -5.18 14.81 7.95
N ALA A 14 -6.41 15.16 7.61
CA ALA A 14 -7.46 15.49 8.58
C ALA A 14 -7.77 14.27 9.46
N GLU A 15 -7.90 14.48 10.77
CA GLU A 15 -8.48 13.53 11.73
C GLU A 15 -9.98 13.85 11.97
N PRO A 16 -10.78 12.95 12.57
CA PRO A 16 -11.17 11.64 12.06
C PRO A 16 -12.71 11.49 12.02
N PHE A 17 -13.20 10.54 11.22
CA PHE A 17 -14.62 10.14 11.16
C PHE A 17 -15.26 9.97 12.55
N PRO A 18 -16.41 10.63 12.84
CA PRO A 18 -17.15 10.41 14.08
C PRO A 18 -17.78 9.02 14.10
N ARG A 19 -17.96 8.49 15.31
CA ARG A 19 -18.81 7.32 15.56
C ARG A 19 -20.25 7.70 15.20
N ILE A 20 -20.95 6.85 14.45
CA ILE A 20 -22.40 6.97 14.27
C ILE A 20 -23.05 6.47 15.57
N PRO A 21 -23.73 7.30 16.38
CA PRO A 21 -24.57 6.81 17.46
C PRO A 21 -25.92 6.39 16.88
N GLU A 22 -26.46 5.24 17.29
CA GLU A 22 -27.87 4.92 17.04
C GLU A 22 -28.74 5.87 17.89
N GLY A 23 -29.29 6.87 17.22
CA GLY A 23 -30.15 7.93 17.75
C GLY A 23 -30.62 8.82 16.58
N PRO A 24 -31.65 9.68 16.74
CA PRO A 24 -32.17 10.48 15.63
C PRO A 24 -31.07 11.40 15.05
N PRO A 25 -31.18 11.78 13.76
CA PRO A 25 -30.04 12.22 12.95
C PRO A 25 -29.33 13.45 13.56
N ALA A 26 -28.07 13.26 13.92
CA ALA A 26 -27.20 14.34 14.39
C ALA A 26 -26.66 15.13 13.18
N ILE A 27 -26.93 16.43 13.16
CA ILE A 27 -26.41 17.40 12.20
C ILE A 27 -24.89 17.51 12.41
N MET A 28 -24.11 17.12 11.40
CA MET A 28 -22.66 17.25 11.39
C MET A 28 -22.24 18.63 10.89
N VAL A 29 -21.74 19.48 11.80
CA VAL A 29 -21.20 20.82 11.51
C VAL A 29 -19.70 20.70 11.20
N GLY A 30 -19.30 20.99 9.96
CA GLY A 30 -17.91 21.12 9.54
C GLY A 30 -17.58 22.58 9.22
N VAL A 31 -16.54 23.12 9.85
CA VAL A 31 -16.02 24.48 9.61
C VAL A 31 -14.88 24.39 8.59
N ALA A 32 -14.98 25.13 7.49
CA ALA A 32 -13.88 25.32 6.54
C ALA A 32 -13.74 26.80 6.20
N GLN A 33 -12.60 27.38 6.56
CA GLN A 33 -12.26 28.77 6.27
C GLN A 33 -11.70 28.85 4.83
N LEU A 34 -12.37 29.61 3.94
CA LEU A 34 -11.95 29.83 2.55
C LEU A 34 -11.32 31.22 2.40
N ASP A 35 -10.11 31.29 1.84
CA ASP A 35 -9.42 32.54 1.47
C ASP A 35 -9.96 33.07 0.12
N PRO A 36 -10.48 34.31 0.03
CA PRO A 36 -11.05 34.86 -1.18
C PRO A 36 -10.00 35.63 -2.01
N SER A 37 -9.11 34.91 -2.70
CA SER A 37 -8.20 35.55 -3.66
C SER A 37 -7.72 34.65 -4.81
N PHE A 38 -8.63 33.98 -5.54
CA PHE A 38 -8.26 33.35 -6.82
C PHE A 38 -9.36 33.51 -7.90
N PRO A 39 -9.03 34.00 -9.11
CA PRO A 39 -10.01 34.28 -10.15
C PRO A 39 -10.45 33.03 -10.92
N ARG A 40 -11.72 33.04 -11.36
CA ARG A 40 -12.34 32.07 -12.27
C ARG A 40 -11.63 32.03 -13.63
N ALA A 41 -11.15 30.85 -14.05
CA ALA A 41 -10.85 30.56 -15.46
C ALA A 41 -10.95 29.06 -15.78
N ALA A 42 -11.89 28.74 -16.66
CA ALA A 42 -11.92 27.70 -17.70
C ALA A 42 -11.46 26.24 -17.41
N ASP A 43 -12.40 25.33 -17.65
CA ASP A 43 -12.28 24.03 -18.32
C ASP A 43 -11.00 23.18 -18.12
N ARG A 44 -11.19 22.04 -17.44
CA ARG A 44 -10.78 20.70 -17.90
C ARG A 44 -11.30 19.64 -16.93
N VAL A 45 -12.54 19.18 -17.18
CA VAL A 45 -13.00 17.90 -16.63
C VAL A 45 -12.25 16.80 -17.39
N ILE A 46 -11.20 16.26 -16.78
CA ILE A 46 -10.64 14.98 -17.23
C ILE A 46 -11.52 13.90 -16.61
N MET A 47 -12.51 13.43 -17.36
CA MET A 47 -13.22 12.19 -17.07
C MET A 47 -12.23 11.04 -17.22
N ILE A 48 -11.59 10.62 -16.12
CA ILE A 48 -10.90 9.33 -16.09
C ILE A 48 -11.91 8.32 -15.60
N ALA A 49 -12.34 7.43 -16.50
CA ALA A 49 -13.06 6.22 -16.16
C ALA A 49 -12.22 5.42 -15.15
N GLU A 50 -12.58 5.46 -13.87
CA GLU A 50 -11.92 4.69 -12.83
C GLU A 50 -12.69 3.38 -12.65
N ALA A 51 -12.10 2.28 -13.10
CA ALA A 51 -12.50 0.96 -12.63
C ALA A 51 -12.52 1.02 -11.10
N ALA A 52 -13.67 0.74 -10.48
CA ALA A 52 -13.89 0.86 -9.03
C ALA A 52 -12.72 0.26 -8.23
N THR A 53 -11.82 1.11 -7.75
CA THR A 53 -10.61 0.70 -7.05
C THR A 53 -10.89 0.84 -5.57
N MET A 54 -11.28 -0.28 -4.92
CA MET A 54 -11.56 -0.33 -3.48
C MET A 54 -10.53 0.49 -2.68
N PRO A 55 -10.96 1.45 -1.84
CA PRO A 55 -10.05 2.26 -1.05
C PRO A 55 -9.12 1.38 -0.23
N THR A 56 -7.81 1.62 -0.36
CA THR A 56 -6.78 0.77 0.25
C THR A 56 -5.95 1.57 1.25
N VAL A 57 -5.90 1.09 2.50
CA VAL A 57 -5.03 1.62 3.55
C VAL A 57 -3.88 0.65 3.80
N CYS A 58 -2.64 1.13 3.82
CA CYS A 58 -1.47 0.29 4.07
C CYS A 58 -0.98 0.43 5.51
N LEU A 59 -1.03 -0.65 6.28
CA LEU A 59 -0.44 -0.75 7.61
C LEU A 59 1.04 -1.10 7.47
N ARG A 60 1.94 -0.26 7.98
CA ARG A 60 3.38 -0.51 7.92
C ARG A 60 3.93 -0.81 9.31
N PHE A 61 4.51 -1.99 9.47
CA PHE A 61 5.16 -2.44 10.68
C PHE A 61 6.67 -2.48 10.44
N ARG A 62 7.44 -1.80 11.29
CA ARG A 62 8.90 -1.87 11.26
C ARG A 62 9.36 -2.85 12.32
N PHE A 63 10.44 -3.57 12.03
CA PHE A 63 11.07 -4.49 12.95
C PHE A 63 12.58 -4.33 12.89
N GLU A 64 13.24 -4.69 14.00
CA GLU A 64 14.68 -4.85 14.02
C GLU A 64 15.10 -5.97 13.07
N GLU A 65 16.30 -5.84 12.53
CA GLU A 65 16.76 -6.78 11.54
C GLU A 65 16.78 -8.23 12.05
N HIS A 66 16.14 -9.11 11.29
CA HIS A 66 16.07 -10.52 11.59
C HIS A 66 17.01 -11.30 10.65
N PRO A 67 17.97 -12.10 11.15
CA PRO A 67 18.95 -12.80 10.31
C PRO A 67 18.34 -13.64 9.19
N LYS A 68 17.28 -14.40 9.50
CA LYS A 68 16.53 -15.18 8.49
C LYS A 68 15.86 -14.30 7.42
N ILE A 69 15.31 -13.14 7.78
CA ILE A 69 14.71 -12.21 6.81
C ILE A 69 15.80 -11.56 5.96
N ARG A 70 16.94 -11.21 6.54
CA ARG A 70 18.10 -10.69 5.80
C ARG A 70 18.56 -11.69 4.73
N ALA A 71 18.79 -12.95 5.12
CA ALA A 71 19.17 -14.01 4.18
C ALA A 71 18.11 -14.22 3.07
N LEU A 72 16.83 -14.21 3.42
CA LEU A 72 15.74 -14.25 2.45
C LEU A 72 15.82 -13.07 1.47
N MET A 73 16.01 -11.85 1.96
CA MET A 73 16.09 -10.66 1.12
C MET A 73 17.32 -10.67 0.21
N GLU A 74 18.45 -11.23 0.65
CA GLU A 74 19.65 -11.41 -0.17
C GLU A 74 19.40 -12.39 -1.33
N ALA A 75 18.82 -13.56 -1.04
CA ALA A 75 18.40 -14.51 -2.06
C ALA A 75 17.38 -13.88 -3.03
N CYS A 76 16.40 -13.14 -2.49
CA CYS A 76 15.40 -12.46 -3.30
C CYS A 76 16.00 -11.35 -4.17
N ALA A 77 17.00 -10.61 -3.69
CA ALA A 77 17.71 -9.60 -4.48
C ALA A 77 18.43 -10.25 -5.66
N ASP A 78 19.04 -11.41 -5.45
CA ASP A 78 19.71 -12.15 -6.50
C ASP A 78 18.74 -12.65 -7.57
N ILE A 79 17.66 -13.30 -7.15
CA ILE A 79 16.59 -13.75 -8.04
C ILE A 79 15.99 -12.58 -8.83
N GLN A 80 15.78 -11.43 -8.18
CA GLN A 80 15.24 -10.24 -8.83
C GLN A 80 16.19 -9.67 -9.89
N ARG A 81 17.50 -9.67 -9.65
CA ARG A 81 18.49 -9.27 -10.66
C ARG A 81 18.42 -10.18 -11.88
N GLN A 82 18.43 -11.49 -11.68
CA GLN A 82 18.30 -12.47 -12.78
C GLN A 82 16.98 -12.28 -13.55
N ALA A 83 15.87 -12.03 -12.84
CA ALA A 83 14.58 -11.77 -13.46
C ALA A 83 14.54 -10.46 -14.26
N VAL A 84 15.16 -9.39 -13.77
CA VAL A 84 15.30 -8.11 -14.49
C VAL A 84 16.12 -8.29 -15.75
N ASP A 85 17.24 -9.01 -15.65
CA ASP A 85 18.20 -9.17 -16.75
C ASP A 85 17.54 -9.95 -17.89
N TYR A 86 16.97 -11.11 -17.56
CA TYR A 86 16.24 -11.91 -18.54
C TYR A 86 15.06 -11.15 -19.16
N ALA A 87 14.31 -10.39 -18.37
CA ALA A 87 13.16 -9.61 -18.85
C ALA A 87 13.55 -8.48 -19.82
N LEU A 88 14.70 -7.84 -19.61
CA LEU A 88 15.24 -6.82 -20.49
C LEU A 88 15.82 -7.42 -21.76
N GLU A 89 16.64 -8.45 -21.65
CA GLU A 89 17.28 -9.14 -22.78
C GLU A 89 16.26 -9.76 -23.74
N ASN A 90 15.19 -10.34 -23.20
CA ASN A 90 14.18 -11.05 -24.00
C ASN A 90 12.93 -10.22 -24.30
N GLY A 91 12.85 -8.98 -23.81
CA GLY A 91 11.67 -8.13 -23.97
C GLY A 91 10.42 -8.57 -23.18
N LYS A 92 10.50 -9.64 -22.38
CA LYS A 92 9.36 -10.28 -21.69
C LYS A 92 9.12 -9.67 -20.30
N THR A 93 7.87 -9.32 -19.98
CA THR A 93 7.51 -8.80 -18.63
C THR A 93 6.40 -9.59 -17.94
N ALA A 94 5.83 -10.58 -18.61
CA ALA A 94 4.79 -11.42 -18.02
C ALA A 94 5.40 -12.31 -16.93
N THR A 95 4.94 -12.15 -15.68
CA THR A 95 5.45 -12.88 -14.51
C THR A 95 5.47 -14.39 -14.73
N PHE A 96 4.39 -14.97 -15.26
CA PHE A 96 4.32 -16.40 -15.53
C PHE A 96 5.42 -16.88 -16.48
N THR A 97 5.69 -16.11 -17.54
CA THR A 97 6.73 -16.43 -18.52
C THR A 97 8.12 -16.36 -17.92
N LEU A 98 8.39 -15.38 -17.05
CA LEU A 98 9.66 -15.26 -16.34
C LEU A 98 9.86 -16.42 -15.36
N ILE A 99 8.82 -16.75 -14.57
CA ILE A 99 8.85 -17.89 -13.66
C ILE A 99 9.15 -19.17 -14.43
N LYS A 100 8.40 -19.45 -15.51
CA LYS A 100 8.60 -20.69 -16.29
C LYS A 100 10.02 -20.82 -16.85
N ALA A 101 10.62 -19.71 -17.27
CA ALA A 101 11.96 -19.70 -17.85
C ALA A 101 13.07 -19.85 -16.80
N LEU A 102 12.93 -19.17 -15.66
CA LEU A 102 13.99 -19.06 -14.65
C LEU A 102 13.86 -20.11 -13.54
N TYR A 103 12.68 -20.67 -13.30
CA TYR A 103 12.44 -21.53 -12.15
C TYR A 103 13.38 -22.74 -12.06
N PRO A 104 13.71 -23.47 -13.14
CA PRO A 104 14.65 -24.59 -13.04
C PRO A 104 16.02 -24.17 -12.48
N SER A 105 16.65 -23.15 -13.06
CA SER A 105 17.97 -22.69 -12.61
C SER A 105 17.92 -22.05 -11.21
N LEU A 106 16.87 -21.28 -10.93
CA LEU A 106 16.68 -20.68 -9.61
C LEU A 106 16.44 -21.73 -8.54
N ARG A 107 15.83 -22.87 -8.88
CA ARG A 107 15.60 -23.95 -7.93
C ARG A 107 16.90 -24.65 -7.56
N ASP A 108 17.79 -24.84 -8.52
CA ASP A 108 19.12 -25.42 -8.29
C ASP A 108 20.01 -24.50 -7.44
N GLN A 109 19.91 -23.19 -7.64
CA GLN A 109 20.66 -22.19 -6.86
C GLN A 109 20.12 -21.99 -5.44
N HIS A 110 18.79 -22.12 -5.25
CA HIS A 110 18.11 -21.87 -3.98
C HIS A 110 17.27 -23.10 -3.56
N PRO A 111 17.91 -24.26 -3.29
CA PRO A 111 17.20 -25.52 -3.02
C PRO A 111 16.43 -25.50 -1.69
N ASP A 112 16.91 -24.76 -0.69
CA ASP A 112 16.26 -24.74 0.63
C ASP A 112 15.13 -23.70 0.72
N LEU A 113 15.05 -22.79 -0.25
CA LEU A 113 14.06 -21.73 -0.26
C LEU A 113 12.69 -22.27 -0.72
N HIS A 114 11.61 -21.91 -0.03
CA HIS A 114 10.26 -22.28 -0.43
C HIS A 114 9.95 -21.77 -1.84
N SER A 115 9.32 -22.60 -2.69
CA SER A 115 9.02 -22.27 -4.10
C SER A 115 8.23 -20.97 -4.27
N VAL A 116 7.30 -20.70 -3.35
CA VAL A 116 6.55 -19.44 -3.24
C VAL A 116 7.47 -18.22 -3.13
N TRP A 117 8.56 -18.27 -2.37
CA TRP A 117 9.50 -17.15 -2.26
C TRP A 117 10.24 -16.91 -3.57
N VAL A 118 10.68 -17.99 -4.25
CA VAL A 118 11.31 -17.91 -5.57
C VAL A 118 10.37 -17.24 -6.57
N GLN A 119 9.14 -17.72 -6.67
CA GLN A 119 8.13 -17.15 -7.58
C GLN A 119 7.78 -15.70 -7.23
N SER A 120 7.68 -15.37 -5.95
CA SER A 120 7.40 -14.02 -5.48
C SER A 120 8.54 -13.05 -5.79
N ALA A 121 9.79 -13.48 -5.65
CA ALA A 121 10.96 -12.70 -6.03
C ALA A 121 11.00 -12.43 -7.54
N VAL A 122 10.70 -13.44 -8.38
CA VAL A 122 10.58 -13.23 -9.83
C VAL A 122 9.45 -12.25 -10.16
N ARG A 123 8.30 -12.35 -9.49
CA ARG A 123 7.18 -11.39 -9.63
C ARG A 123 7.60 -9.97 -9.26
N ALA A 124 8.35 -9.80 -8.17
CA ALA A 124 8.87 -8.49 -7.76
C ALA A 124 9.84 -7.93 -8.81
N GLY A 125 10.73 -8.75 -9.36
CA GLY A 125 11.62 -8.37 -10.47
C GLY A 125 10.85 -7.93 -11.71
N ALA A 126 9.80 -8.66 -12.09
CA ALA A 126 8.91 -8.29 -13.19
C ALA A 126 8.25 -6.91 -12.97
N ALA A 127 7.78 -6.65 -11.74
CA ALA A 127 7.17 -5.39 -11.36
C ALA A 127 8.17 -4.21 -11.42
N VAL A 128 9.44 -4.45 -11.07
CA VAL A 128 10.52 -3.47 -11.23
C VAL A 128 10.70 -3.10 -12.70
N VAL A 129 10.78 -4.08 -13.60
CA VAL A 129 10.91 -3.82 -15.05
C VAL A 129 9.69 -3.08 -15.60
N HIS A 130 8.48 -3.48 -15.19
CA HIS A 130 7.25 -2.81 -15.61
C HIS A 130 7.23 -1.33 -15.19
N SER A 131 7.54 -1.07 -13.92
CA SER A 131 7.65 0.30 -13.38
C SER A 131 8.73 1.11 -14.09
N PHE A 132 9.88 0.50 -14.35
CA PHE A 132 10.99 1.12 -15.05
C PHE A 132 10.63 1.52 -16.48
N ARG A 133 10.05 0.61 -17.28
CA ARG A 133 9.57 0.90 -18.64
C ARG A 133 8.51 2.00 -18.65
N ASN A 134 7.62 2.01 -17.65
CA ASN A 134 6.62 3.07 -17.52
C ASN A 134 7.28 4.45 -17.25
N ARG A 135 8.34 4.50 -16.43
CA ARG A 135 9.09 5.74 -16.21
C ARG A 135 9.86 6.18 -17.45
N GLN A 136 10.49 5.25 -18.18
CA GLN A 136 11.16 5.55 -19.45
C GLN A 136 10.19 6.16 -20.47
N ARG A 137 9.01 5.55 -20.66
CA ARG A 137 7.96 6.08 -21.56
C ARG A 137 7.53 7.49 -21.18
N LYS A 138 7.53 7.81 -19.89
CA LYS A 138 7.18 9.15 -19.37
C LYS A 138 8.36 10.12 -19.34
N GLY A 139 9.53 9.75 -19.88
CA GLY A 139 10.74 10.58 -19.85
C GLY A 139 11.31 10.83 -18.44
N LYS A 140 10.88 10.07 -17.42
CA LYS A 140 11.26 10.27 -16.01
C LYS A 140 12.59 9.62 -15.63
N THR A 141 13.26 8.95 -16.56
CA THR A 141 14.57 8.34 -16.34
C THR A 141 15.32 8.22 -17.66
N GLN A 142 16.63 8.44 -17.61
CA GLN A 142 17.56 8.23 -18.73
C GLN A 142 18.38 6.95 -18.57
N LEU A 143 18.19 6.23 -17.46
CA LEU A 143 18.86 4.96 -17.21
C LEU A 143 18.44 3.91 -18.26
N GLN A 144 19.38 3.04 -18.61
CA GLN A 144 19.15 1.90 -19.51
C GLN A 144 18.66 0.65 -18.77
N LYS A 145 18.98 0.54 -17.47
CA LYS A 145 18.62 -0.59 -16.60
C LYS A 145 18.15 -0.10 -15.23
N PRO A 146 17.16 -0.75 -14.59
CA PRO A 146 16.79 -0.42 -13.22
C PRO A 146 17.81 -0.94 -12.20
N GLU A 147 18.08 -0.15 -11.17
CA GLU A 147 18.87 -0.58 -10.01
C GLU A 147 17.94 -1.02 -8.87
N ILE A 148 18.17 -2.23 -8.34
CA ILE A 148 17.45 -2.75 -7.17
C ILE A 148 18.26 -2.47 -5.91
N ARG A 149 17.99 -1.32 -5.28
CA ARG A 149 18.68 -0.92 -4.02
C ARG A 149 18.03 -1.50 -2.76
N ARG A 150 16.72 -1.73 -2.83
CA ARG A 150 15.90 -2.20 -1.71
C ARG A 150 15.00 -3.32 -2.21
N PRO A 151 15.45 -4.58 -2.15
CA PRO A 151 14.61 -5.71 -2.55
C PRO A 151 13.36 -5.76 -1.69
N PHE A 152 12.27 -6.17 -2.30
CA PHE A 152 11.00 -6.44 -1.63
C PHE A 152 10.37 -7.69 -2.24
N VAL A 153 9.53 -8.38 -1.49
CA VAL A 153 8.77 -9.53 -2.00
C VAL A 153 7.34 -9.49 -1.49
N TYR A 154 6.43 -10.07 -2.26
CA TYR A 154 5.06 -10.30 -1.82
C TYR A 154 5.03 -11.54 -0.93
N VAL A 155 4.51 -11.41 0.27
CA VAL A 155 4.24 -12.56 1.13
C VAL A 155 2.89 -13.12 0.69
N ARG A 156 2.89 -14.26 0.01
CA ARG A 156 1.64 -14.84 -0.46
C ARG A 156 0.81 -15.34 0.72
N ARG A 157 -0.51 -15.21 0.62
CA ARG A 157 -1.47 -15.56 1.68
C ARG A 157 -1.46 -17.05 2.05
N ASP A 158 -1.14 -17.93 1.10
CA ASP A 158 -1.02 -19.36 1.33
C ASP A 158 0.21 -19.75 2.17
N LEU A 159 1.21 -18.87 2.26
CA LEU A 159 2.40 -19.05 3.09
C LEU A 159 2.30 -18.31 4.43
N LEU A 160 1.27 -17.49 4.64
CA LEU A 160 1.22 -16.53 5.73
C LEU A 160 0.04 -16.79 6.66
N ARG A 161 0.35 -17.10 7.91
CA ARG A 161 -0.62 -17.10 9.01
C ARG A 161 -0.64 -15.73 9.67
N ILE A 162 -1.83 -15.19 9.89
CA ILE A 162 -2.03 -13.86 10.50
C ILE A 162 -3.07 -14.01 11.61
N GLU A 163 -2.70 -13.57 12.80
CA GLU A 163 -3.51 -13.64 14.00
C GLU A 163 -3.59 -12.24 14.63
N TRP A 164 -4.82 -11.81 14.93
CA TRP A 164 -5.10 -10.55 15.62
C TRP A 164 -6.01 -10.85 16.81
N ASP A 165 -5.59 -10.53 18.02
CA ASP A 165 -6.35 -10.79 19.26
C ASP A 165 -7.05 -9.54 19.83
N GLY A 166 -6.81 -8.35 19.27
CA GLY A 166 -7.31 -7.06 19.77
C GLY A 166 -6.21 -6.16 20.37
N GLU A 167 -5.06 -6.73 20.68
CA GLU A 167 -3.88 -6.01 21.20
C GLU A 167 -2.62 -6.30 20.39
N THR A 168 -2.42 -7.56 20.03
CA THR A 168 -1.23 -8.12 19.43
C THR A 168 -1.53 -8.70 18.05
N LEU A 169 -0.75 -8.27 17.07
CA LEU A 169 -0.74 -8.80 15.71
C LEU A 169 0.46 -9.76 15.57
N THR A 170 0.17 -11.02 15.27
CA THR A 170 1.19 -12.05 15.05
C THR A 170 1.14 -12.54 13.61
N LEU A 171 2.29 -12.53 12.95
CA LEU A 171 2.47 -13.06 11.60
C LEU A 171 3.47 -14.21 11.64
N THR A 172 3.10 -15.34 11.03
CA THR A 172 3.97 -16.52 10.96
C THR A 172 4.10 -16.97 9.51
N PHE A 173 5.34 -17.17 9.05
CA PHE A 173 5.61 -17.69 7.72
C PHE A 173 6.90 -18.53 7.68
N PRO A 174 6.90 -19.68 7.00
CA PRO A 174 8.10 -20.51 6.82
C PRO A 174 9.00 -19.96 5.71
N LEU A 175 10.31 -20.24 5.80
CA LEU A 175 11.27 -19.98 4.74
C LEU A 175 11.49 -21.18 3.82
N SER A 176 11.33 -22.40 4.32
CA SER A 176 11.51 -23.65 3.58
C SER A 176 10.22 -24.50 3.55
N PRO A 177 10.07 -25.46 2.61
CA PRO A 177 8.88 -26.32 2.49
C PRO A 177 8.50 -27.15 3.74
N HIS A 178 9.44 -27.35 4.66
CA HIS A 178 9.24 -28.06 5.93
C HIS A 178 9.99 -27.37 7.07
N ASP A 179 9.84 -26.06 7.16
CA ASP A 179 10.58 -25.23 8.11
C ASP A 179 10.21 -25.59 9.57
N PRO A 180 11.13 -26.16 10.38
CA PRO A 180 10.86 -26.49 11.77
C PRO A 180 10.78 -25.24 12.65
N ASP A 181 11.29 -24.11 12.18
CA ASP A 181 11.39 -22.86 12.93
C ASP A 181 10.98 -21.67 12.04
N PRO A 182 9.67 -21.53 11.76
CA PRO A 182 9.16 -20.45 10.92
C PRO A 182 9.40 -19.09 11.57
N ILE A 183 9.48 -18.05 10.76
CA ILE A 183 9.60 -16.69 11.29
C ILE A 183 8.28 -16.28 11.93
N VAL A 184 8.36 -15.80 13.16
CA VAL A 184 7.24 -15.21 13.90
C VAL A 184 7.54 -13.73 14.16
N LEU A 185 6.70 -12.85 13.61
CA LEU A 185 6.76 -11.42 13.86
C LEU A 185 5.54 -10.99 14.68
N THR A 186 5.80 -10.36 15.82
CA THR A 186 4.76 -9.91 16.75
C THR A 186 4.83 -8.40 16.92
N PHE A 187 3.69 -7.74 16.76
CA PHE A 187 3.56 -6.29 16.86
C PHE A 187 2.44 -5.92 17.82
N ARG A 188 2.63 -4.83 18.57
CA ARG A 188 1.54 -4.13 19.27
C ARG A 188 1.21 -2.86 18.50
N PRO A 189 0.19 -2.86 17.63
CA PRO A 189 -0.11 -1.73 16.77
C PRO A 189 -0.59 -0.52 17.58
N HIS A 190 -0.37 0.68 17.06
CA HIS A 190 -0.95 1.91 17.59
C HIS A 190 -2.50 1.89 17.45
N HIS A 191 -3.23 2.65 18.29
CA HIS A 191 -4.69 2.59 18.37
C HIS A 191 -5.41 2.72 17.00
N LYS A 192 -4.89 3.56 16.09
CA LYS A 192 -5.42 3.68 14.72
C LYS A 192 -5.32 2.38 13.92
N TYR A 193 -4.20 1.67 14.02
CA TYR A 193 -4.00 0.40 13.33
C TYR A 193 -4.83 -0.71 13.97
N ARG A 194 -5.03 -0.68 15.30
CA ARG A 194 -5.91 -1.62 15.99
C ARG A 194 -7.34 -1.54 15.44
N ARG A 195 -7.90 -0.32 15.35
CA ARG A 195 -9.22 -0.10 14.74
C ARG A 195 -9.32 -0.72 13.34
N LEU A 196 -8.31 -0.50 12.49
CA LEU A 196 -8.31 -1.05 11.12
C LEU A 196 -8.19 -2.58 11.09
N LEU A 197 -7.44 -3.18 12.02
CA LEU A 197 -7.36 -4.63 12.17
C LEU A 197 -8.66 -5.22 12.73
N ASP A 198 -9.37 -4.50 13.60
CA ASP A 198 -10.71 -4.88 14.07
C ASP A 198 -11.73 -4.89 12.93
N GLU A 199 -11.70 -3.87 12.05
CA GLU A 199 -12.51 -3.83 10.82
C GLU A 199 -12.22 -5.05 9.91
N TRP A 200 -10.94 -5.39 9.73
CA TRP A 200 -10.54 -6.58 8.97
C TRP A 200 -11.03 -7.88 9.63
N LYS A 201 -10.83 -8.04 10.94
CA LYS A 201 -11.25 -9.23 11.69
C LYS A 201 -12.78 -9.39 11.70
N ALA A 202 -13.51 -8.27 11.69
CA ALA A 202 -14.96 -8.25 11.57
C ALA A 202 -15.47 -8.47 10.12
N GLY A 203 -14.57 -8.68 9.15
CA GLY A 203 -14.93 -8.94 7.75
C GLY A 203 -15.32 -7.70 6.93
N ARG A 204 -15.18 -6.49 7.49
CA ARG A 204 -15.51 -5.22 6.83
C ARG A 204 -14.39 -4.71 5.92
N ALA A 205 -13.21 -5.31 5.99
CA ALA A 205 -12.10 -5.07 5.07
C ALA A 205 -11.50 -6.40 4.57
N LYS A 206 -10.99 -6.41 3.34
CA LYS A 206 -10.23 -7.51 2.78
C LYS A 206 -8.74 -7.23 2.88
N MET A 207 -7.97 -8.19 3.38
CA MET A 207 -6.51 -8.07 3.35
C MET A 207 -5.98 -8.38 1.95
N GLY A 208 -5.17 -7.47 1.41
CA GLY A 208 -4.39 -7.72 0.21
C GLY A 208 -3.10 -8.49 0.52
N GLU A 209 -2.30 -8.75 -0.52
CA GLU A 209 -1.00 -9.42 -0.34
C GLU A 209 -0.02 -8.51 0.40
N PRO A 210 0.54 -8.93 1.55
CA PRO A 210 1.55 -8.14 2.24
C PRO A 210 2.86 -8.06 1.46
N THR A 211 3.62 -7.01 1.70
CA THR A 211 4.96 -6.81 1.14
C THR A 211 5.99 -6.83 2.26
N LEU A 212 7.02 -7.65 2.12
CA LEU A 212 8.14 -7.76 3.05
C LEU A 212 9.39 -7.09 2.47
N THR A 213 10.11 -6.38 3.34
CA THR A 213 11.49 -5.89 3.11
C THR A 213 12.37 -6.30 4.28
N ALA A 214 13.66 -6.00 4.22
CA ALA A 214 14.63 -6.35 5.28
C ALA A 214 14.27 -5.81 6.69
N HIS A 215 13.49 -4.73 6.78
CA HIS A 215 13.19 -4.04 8.06
C HIS A 215 11.71 -3.68 8.24
N SER A 216 10.85 -4.09 7.31
CA SER A 216 9.43 -3.75 7.42
C SER A 216 8.52 -4.71 6.70
N LEU A 217 7.32 -4.84 7.24
CA LEU A 217 6.20 -5.51 6.64
C LEU A 217 5.09 -4.48 6.38
N SER A 218 4.53 -4.50 5.18
CA SER A 218 3.42 -3.65 4.78
C SER A 218 2.20 -4.50 4.45
N ILE A 219 1.09 -4.29 5.14
CA ILE A 219 -0.17 -5.03 4.97
C ILE A 219 -1.22 -4.08 4.37
N PRO A 220 -1.62 -4.26 3.11
CA PRO A 220 -2.71 -3.49 2.53
C PRO A 220 -4.07 -4.04 3.01
N LEU A 221 -4.94 -3.16 3.49
CA LEU A 221 -6.35 -3.43 3.78
C LEU A 221 -7.22 -2.70 2.77
N LYS A 222 -8.09 -3.44 2.09
CA LYS A 222 -9.03 -2.95 1.08
C LYS A 222 -10.41 -2.87 1.69
N PHE A 223 -10.99 -1.68 1.69
CA PHE A 223 -12.34 -1.44 2.17
C PHE A 223 -13.30 -1.44 0.99
N PRO A 224 -14.56 -1.89 1.17
CA PRO A 224 -15.59 -1.70 0.16
C PRO A 224 -15.70 -0.20 -0.15
N ASP A 225 -16.12 0.12 -1.38
CA ASP A 225 -16.35 1.51 -1.75
C ASP A 225 -17.36 2.12 -0.78
N PRO A 226 -17.08 3.31 -0.25
CA PRO A 226 -18.03 3.99 0.61
C PRO A 226 -19.31 4.18 -0.19
N ILE A 227 -20.46 3.89 0.43
CA ILE A 227 -21.75 4.25 -0.15
C ILE A 227 -21.73 5.77 -0.31
N PRO A 228 -21.90 6.31 -1.53
CA PRO A 228 -21.98 7.75 -1.74
C PRO A 228 -23.05 8.31 -0.82
N TYR A 229 -22.65 9.24 0.04
CA TYR A 229 -23.60 9.96 0.86
C TYR A 229 -24.30 10.97 -0.05
N GLU A 230 -25.61 10.81 -0.25
CA GLU A 230 -26.45 11.82 -0.88
C GLU A 230 -27.01 12.73 0.22
N PRO A 231 -26.46 13.94 0.43
CA PRO A 231 -26.98 14.85 1.43
C PRO A 231 -28.37 15.35 1.00
N GLU A 232 -29.36 15.24 1.89
CA GLU A 232 -30.69 15.86 1.69
C GLU A 232 -30.60 17.40 1.72
N GLY A 233 -29.54 17.94 2.32
CA GLY A 233 -29.20 19.35 2.32
C GLY A 233 -27.74 19.57 2.70
N VAL A 234 -27.15 20.63 2.17
CA VAL A 234 -25.77 21.03 2.46
C VAL A 234 -25.81 22.34 3.23
N ILE A 235 -25.16 22.37 4.39
CA ILE A 235 -24.94 23.59 5.16
C ILE A 235 -23.45 23.92 5.08
N GLY A 236 -23.11 24.99 4.37
CA GLY A 236 -21.76 25.57 4.40
C GLY A 236 -21.65 26.49 5.61
N ILE A 237 -20.75 26.19 6.54
CA ILE A 237 -20.54 27.00 7.76
C ILE A 237 -19.15 27.63 7.68
N ASP A 238 -19.13 28.95 7.65
CA ASP A 238 -17.93 29.77 7.76
C ASP A 238 -17.94 30.47 9.13
N SER A 239 -16.90 30.23 9.92
CA SER A 239 -16.79 30.78 11.27
C SER A 239 -15.49 31.55 11.44
N HIS A 240 -15.58 32.76 11.98
CA HIS A 240 -14.46 33.58 12.44
C HIS A 240 -14.70 34.01 13.90
N GLU A 241 -13.67 34.47 14.61
CA GLU A 241 -13.67 34.70 16.08
C GLU A 241 -14.78 35.65 16.60
N GLY A 242 -15.49 36.37 15.73
CA GLY A 242 -16.66 37.17 16.06
C GLY A 242 -17.87 37.05 15.11
N ASN A 243 -17.88 36.10 14.16
CA ASN A 243 -18.98 35.92 13.22
C ASN A 243 -19.16 34.45 12.81
N LEU A 244 -20.42 34.01 12.73
CA LEU A 244 -20.81 32.70 12.22
C LEU A 244 -21.78 32.91 11.06
N THR A 245 -21.36 32.58 9.84
CA THR A 245 -22.20 32.65 8.64
C THR A 245 -22.50 31.24 8.15
N ALA A 246 -23.78 30.94 7.94
CA ALA A 246 -24.22 29.66 7.40
C ALA A 246 -24.95 29.87 6.07
N PHE A 247 -24.59 29.07 5.07
CA PHE A 247 -25.30 28.96 3.80
C PHE A 247 -26.00 27.59 3.76
N VAL A 248 -27.32 27.57 3.62
CA VAL A 248 -28.12 26.34 3.57
C VAL A 248 -28.65 26.18 2.16
N THR A 249 -28.39 25.03 1.53
CA THR A 249 -29.09 24.61 0.31
C THR A 249 -29.76 23.26 0.57
N SER A 250 -31.07 23.21 0.38
CA SER A 250 -31.83 21.96 0.37
C SER A 250 -32.01 21.51 -1.07
N THR A 251 -31.77 20.23 -1.34
CA THR A 251 -32.14 19.63 -2.63
C THR A 251 -33.60 19.21 -2.51
N SER A 252 -34.51 20.17 -2.65
CA SER A 252 -35.95 19.90 -2.78
C SER A 252 -36.28 19.87 -4.28
N GLU A 253 -37.10 18.88 -4.69
CA GLU A 253 -37.52 18.54 -6.07
C GLU A 253 -37.65 19.69 -7.07
#